data_AF-A0A946V6G6-F1
#
_entry.id   AF-A0A946V6G6-F1
#
_cell.length_a   1.000
_cell.length_b   1.000
_cell.length_c   1.000
_cell.angle_alpha   90.00
_cell.angle_beta   90.00
_cell.angle_gamma   90.00
#
_symmetry.space_group_name_H-M   'P 1'
#
loop_
_entity.id
_entity.type
_entity.pdbx_description
1 polymer ?
#
loop_
_entity_poly.entity_id
_entity_poly.type
_entity_poly.pdbx_seq_one_letter_code
_entity_poly.pdbx_strand_id
1 'polypeptide(L)'
;MNRYPAWKYILLAIVVLIGCVYALPNIYGEDPALQISGVRQAEVGEALSGRVSQVLEGAGIAVKRIEREEGKMLVRFDDTETQLTAADHIKAALGHDYVVAFNLAPATPAWLTAFNALPMYLGLDLRGGVHFLMEVDMVSAGKQAIERYTNEIRALLREEKIRYAMIRSEEGRVRLVLRSEEDRDQAYSILRKSFPTLVVEEVETAGKPGMLVRPSDQEARETQQFALQQNILTLRNRVNELGVAEPVIQQQGASRIVVQLPGVQDPGQAKRILGATATLEYRAVDIEHDVQRAVAGKVPAGSRLYKQRDGGHILLKKSVIATGDQIVNAQSGFDQTSGSPMVSVSLDAKGARSMLKFTKDNVGKPMAVVFIENRSETSIVDGNPVKRQVKVEEVVSVATIRGVFSSRFQTTGLDSPKEAQELALVLRSGALAAPIEIVEERTVGPSLGKDNIRQGFNSVIIGFIVVLVFMAVYYRVFGLVANLALTLNLVLIVAILSLLQATLTLPGIAGIVLTVGMAVDANVLIFERIREELRIGNSPQASIQAGYEKALSTIADANITTLIASIVLLSFGTGPVKGFAVTLSIGIMTSMFTAIFGTRAIINLIYGGRRRVAKLMI
;
A
#
# COMPACT_ATOMS: atom_id res chain seq x y z
N MET A 1 -31.67 -48.57 6.25
CA MET A 1 -31.84 -47.86 4.96
C MET A 1 -31.07 -46.56 5.05
N ASN A 2 -30.09 -46.36 4.16
CA ASN A 2 -29.15 -45.25 4.18
C ASN A 2 -29.88 -43.93 3.84
N ARG A 3 -30.65 -43.34 4.77
CA ARG A 3 -31.34 -42.07 4.52
C ARG A 3 -30.38 -40.93 4.85
N TYR A 4 -29.85 -40.26 3.84
CA TYR A 4 -29.16 -38.99 4.05
C TYR A 4 -30.19 -37.98 4.59
N PRO A 5 -29.95 -37.31 5.73
CA PRO A 5 -30.91 -36.37 6.28
C PRO A 5 -31.22 -35.22 5.31
N ALA A 6 -32.50 -34.83 5.22
CA ALA A 6 -32.97 -33.77 4.31
C ALA A 6 -32.24 -32.43 4.51
N TRP A 7 -31.91 -32.09 5.76
CA TRP A 7 -31.17 -30.88 6.10
C TRP A 7 -29.78 -30.82 5.44
N LYS A 8 -29.13 -31.97 5.19
CA LYS A 8 -27.82 -32.01 4.52
C LYS A 8 -27.93 -31.67 3.03
N TYR A 9 -29.02 -32.09 2.37
CA TYR A 9 -29.28 -31.69 0.99
C TYR A 9 -29.58 -30.19 0.87
N ILE A 10 -30.36 -29.66 1.82
CA ILE A 10 -30.65 -28.22 1.88
C ILE A 10 -29.36 -27.43 2.10
N LEU A 11 -28.52 -27.86 3.05
CA LEU A 11 -27.21 -27.24 3.29
C LEU A 11 -26.34 -27.24 2.04
N LEU A 12 -26.24 -28.38 1.34
CA LEU A 12 -25.46 -28.48 0.10
C LEU A 12 -26.00 -27.53 -0.98
N ALA A 13 -27.32 -27.47 -1.15
CA ALA A 13 -27.96 -26.58 -2.12
C ALA A 13 -27.69 -25.10 -1.81
N ILE A 14 -27.76 -24.69 -0.54
CA ILE A 14 -27.44 -23.33 -0.11
C ILE A 14 -25.97 -23.00 -0.38
N VAL A 15 -25.05 -23.89 -0.01
CA VAL A 15 -23.61 -23.68 -0.23
C VAL A 15 -23.29 -23.56 -1.73
N VAL A 16 -23.89 -24.41 -2.57
CA VAL A 16 -23.70 -24.34 -4.02
C VAL A 16 -24.30 -23.06 -4.60
N LEU A 17 -25.50 -22.65 -4.16
CA LEU A 17 -26.13 -21.42 -4.63
C LEU A 17 -25.28 -20.19 -4.29
N ILE A 18 -24.85 -20.07 -3.03
CA ILE A 18 -23.96 -18.99 -2.59
C ILE A 18 -22.64 -19.06 -3.36
N GLY A 19 -22.05 -20.24 -3.50
CA GLY A 19 -20.82 -20.45 -4.27
C GLY A 19 -20.93 -19.94 -5.70
N CYS A 20 -22.00 -20.31 -6.42
CA CYS A 20 -22.22 -19.86 -7.79
C CYS A 20 -22.41 -18.34 -7.88
N VAL A 21 -23.17 -17.73 -6.96
CA VAL A 21 -23.40 -16.28 -6.94
C VAL A 21 -22.09 -15.51 -6.73
N TYR A 22 -21.25 -15.92 -5.77
CA TYR A 22 -19.99 -15.25 -5.48
C TYR A 22 -18.86 -15.59 -6.47
N ALA A 23 -18.98 -16.69 -7.22
CA ALA A 23 -18.04 -17.01 -8.29
C ALA A 23 -18.36 -16.28 -9.61
N LEU A 24 -19.65 -15.96 -9.87
CA LEU A 24 -20.12 -15.37 -11.12
C LEU A 24 -19.38 -14.09 -11.57
N PRO A 25 -19.03 -13.13 -10.68
CA PRO A 25 -18.33 -11.90 -11.05
C PRO A 25 -17.05 -12.13 -11.87
N ASN A 26 -16.34 -13.22 -11.60
CA ASN A 26 -15.06 -13.54 -12.23
C ASN A 26 -15.16 -13.90 -13.72
N ILE A 27 -16.37 -14.17 -14.22
CA ILE A 27 -16.60 -14.51 -15.64
C ILE A 27 -16.66 -13.24 -16.51
N TYR A 28 -17.02 -12.09 -15.93
CA TYR A 28 -17.22 -10.86 -16.68
C TYR A 28 -15.91 -10.15 -17.05
N GLY A 29 -14.81 -10.46 -16.37
CA GLY A 29 -13.50 -9.85 -16.62
C GLY A 29 -13.41 -8.40 -16.12
N GLU A 30 -12.46 -7.66 -16.67
CA GLU A 30 -12.18 -6.26 -16.30
C GLU A 30 -12.22 -5.37 -17.56
N ASP A 31 -12.82 -4.19 -17.42
CA ASP A 31 -12.81 -3.13 -18.42
C ASP A 31 -11.65 -2.16 -18.16
N PRO A 32 -10.80 -1.84 -19.16
CA PRO A 32 -9.90 -0.69 -19.09
C PRO A 32 -10.68 0.57 -18.75
N ALA A 33 -10.33 1.24 -17.64
CA ALA A 33 -11.09 2.39 -17.15
C ALA A 33 -10.18 3.52 -16.67
N LEU A 34 -10.60 4.77 -16.89
CA LEU A 34 -9.98 5.93 -16.26
C LEU A 34 -10.80 6.33 -15.04
N GLN A 35 -10.16 6.30 -13.89
CA GLN A 35 -10.75 6.79 -12.66
C GLN A 35 -10.39 8.27 -12.50
N ILE A 36 -11.41 9.11 -12.40
CA ILE A 36 -11.28 10.54 -12.21
C ILE A 36 -11.77 10.86 -10.80
N SER A 37 -10.87 11.35 -9.97
CA SER A 37 -11.17 11.69 -8.57
C SER A 37 -10.98 13.19 -8.36
N GLY A 38 -11.93 13.84 -7.69
CA GLY A 38 -11.83 15.26 -7.35
C GLY A 38 -10.76 15.50 -6.28
N VAL A 39 -9.99 16.56 -6.44
CA VAL A 39 -9.06 17.05 -5.42
C VAL A 39 -9.77 18.11 -4.58
N ARG A 40 -9.82 17.94 -3.25
CA ARG A 40 -10.53 18.85 -2.30
C ARG A 40 -12.06 18.87 -2.48
N GLN A 41 -12.66 20.07 -2.62
CA GLN A 41 -14.11 20.34 -2.78
C GLN A 41 -14.57 20.21 -4.25
N ALA A 42 -13.70 19.78 -5.16
CA ALA A 42 -14.07 19.54 -6.55
C ALA A 42 -15.08 18.39 -6.62
N GLU A 43 -16.35 18.75 -6.78
CA GLU A 43 -17.40 17.76 -6.90
C GLU A 43 -17.29 17.04 -8.23
N VAL A 44 -17.13 15.73 -8.15
CA VAL A 44 -17.20 14.85 -9.32
C VAL A 44 -18.67 14.72 -9.73
N GLY A 45 -19.28 15.75 -10.32
CA GLY A 45 -20.72 15.87 -10.63
C GLY A 45 -21.14 15.59 -12.08
N GLU A 46 -22.43 15.73 -12.37
CA GLU A 46 -23.00 15.68 -13.75
C GLU A 46 -22.27 16.65 -14.71
N ALA A 47 -21.90 17.83 -14.22
CA ALA A 47 -21.15 18.83 -14.99
C ALA A 47 -19.77 18.30 -15.43
N LEU A 48 -19.10 17.51 -14.59
CA LEU A 48 -17.85 16.85 -14.95
C LEU A 48 -18.10 15.76 -16.00
N SER A 49 -19.18 14.98 -15.85
CA SER A 49 -19.50 13.90 -16.80
C SER A 49 -19.72 14.48 -18.19
N GLY A 50 -20.49 15.57 -18.29
CA GLY A 50 -20.72 16.29 -19.55
C GLY A 50 -19.43 16.82 -20.15
N ARG A 51 -18.54 17.41 -19.34
CA ARG A 51 -17.25 17.94 -19.80
C ARG A 51 -16.33 16.83 -20.31
N VAL A 52 -16.27 15.69 -19.61
CA VAL A 52 -15.50 14.53 -20.02
C VAL A 52 -16.07 13.91 -21.31
N SER A 53 -17.39 13.78 -21.43
CA SER A 53 -18.05 13.29 -22.66
C SER A 53 -17.71 14.19 -23.85
N GLN A 54 -17.83 15.51 -23.70
CA GLN A 54 -17.49 16.46 -24.77
C GLN A 54 -16.03 16.38 -25.22
N VAL A 55 -15.10 16.23 -24.28
CA VAL A 55 -13.66 16.10 -24.60
C VAL A 55 -13.40 14.81 -25.39
N LEU A 56 -14.02 13.70 -24.98
CA LEU A 56 -13.83 12.40 -25.64
C LEU A 56 -14.52 12.34 -27.00
N GLU A 57 -15.74 12.87 -27.12
CA GLU A 57 -16.46 13.00 -28.39
C GLU A 57 -15.71 13.91 -29.37
N GLY A 58 -15.18 15.05 -28.89
CA GLY A 58 -14.37 15.97 -29.70
C GLY A 58 -13.05 15.36 -30.19
N ALA A 59 -12.52 14.37 -29.47
CA ALA A 59 -11.34 13.60 -29.88
C ALA A 59 -11.67 12.33 -30.70
N GLY A 60 -12.96 12.02 -30.93
CA GLY A 60 -13.40 10.83 -31.65
C GLY A 60 -13.17 9.51 -30.88
N ILE A 61 -13.09 9.57 -29.56
CA ILE A 61 -12.79 8.42 -28.70
C ILE A 61 -14.09 7.73 -28.27
N ALA A 62 -14.24 6.45 -28.60
CA ALA A 62 -15.39 5.65 -28.21
C ALA A 62 -15.33 5.31 -26.71
N VAL A 63 -16.42 5.63 -25.99
CA VAL A 63 -16.57 5.35 -24.56
C VAL A 63 -17.61 4.26 -24.38
N LYS A 64 -17.27 3.21 -23.64
CA LYS A 64 -18.18 2.10 -23.34
C LYS A 64 -19.25 2.52 -22.34
N ARG A 65 -18.82 3.16 -21.24
CA ARG A 65 -19.71 3.64 -20.18
C ARG A 65 -19.02 4.69 -19.32
N ILE A 66 -19.76 5.69 -18.87
CA ILE A 66 -19.33 6.61 -17.81
C ILE A 66 -20.20 6.33 -16.59
N GLU A 67 -19.55 6.01 -15.48
CA GLU A 67 -20.21 5.69 -14.21
C GLU A 67 -19.66 6.60 -13.11
N ARG A 68 -20.45 6.76 -12.05
CA ARG A 68 -20.08 7.53 -10.86
C ARG A 68 -20.11 6.60 -9.67
N GLU A 69 -19.02 6.58 -8.92
CA GLU A 69 -18.82 5.73 -7.75
C GLU A 69 -18.26 6.61 -6.62
N GLU A 70 -19.00 6.75 -5.51
CA GLU A 70 -18.56 7.39 -4.25
C GLU A 70 -17.49 8.49 -4.37
N GLY A 71 -17.85 9.65 -4.95
CA GLY A 71 -16.95 10.80 -5.07
C GLY A 71 -15.87 10.66 -6.17
N LYS A 72 -15.99 9.65 -7.03
CA LYS A 72 -15.13 9.35 -8.18
C LYS A 72 -15.98 9.05 -9.41
N MET A 73 -15.36 9.17 -10.57
CA MET A 73 -15.96 8.88 -11.87
C MET A 73 -15.10 7.85 -12.58
N LEU A 74 -15.75 6.88 -13.20
CA LEU A 74 -15.12 5.82 -13.98
C LEU A 74 -15.56 5.95 -15.42
N VAL A 75 -14.59 6.18 -16.30
CA VAL A 75 -14.78 6.19 -17.75
C VAL A 75 -14.23 4.88 -18.28
N ARG A 76 -15.11 4.00 -18.78
CA ARG A 76 -14.75 2.67 -19.26
C ARG A 76 -14.55 2.65 -20.77
N PHE A 77 -13.58 1.88 -21.22
CA PHE A 77 -13.19 1.70 -22.62
C PHE A 77 -13.20 0.21 -22.98
N ASP A 78 -13.24 -0.10 -24.26
CA ASP A 78 -13.18 -1.49 -24.74
C ASP A 78 -11.75 -2.05 -24.76
N ASP A 79 -10.74 -1.18 -24.83
CA ASP A 79 -9.34 -1.56 -24.92
C ASP A 79 -8.39 -0.55 -24.24
N THR A 80 -7.16 -1.00 -23.97
CA THR A 80 -6.13 -0.24 -23.27
C THR A 80 -5.50 0.86 -24.12
N GLU A 81 -5.50 0.76 -25.46
CA GLU A 81 -4.95 1.80 -26.34
C GLU A 81 -5.87 3.03 -26.37
N THR A 82 -7.18 2.78 -26.44
CA THR A 82 -8.22 3.81 -26.31
C THR A 82 -8.18 4.46 -24.92
N GLN A 83 -7.96 3.68 -23.86
CA GLN A 83 -7.78 4.20 -22.50
C GLN A 83 -6.55 5.13 -22.39
N LEU A 84 -5.43 4.76 -23.00
CA LEU A 84 -4.18 5.55 -23.00
C LEU A 84 -4.38 6.91 -23.68
N THR A 85 -4.91 6.90 -24.89
CA THR A 85 -5.19 8.12 -25.66
C THR A 85 -6.22 9.01 -24.95
N ALA A 86 -7.28 8.43 -24.39
CA ALA A 86 -8.27 9.15 -23.60
C ALA A 86 -7.65 9.85 -22.38
N ALA A 87 -6.68 9.21 -21.71
CA ALA A 87 -6.06 9.76 -20.51
C ALA A 87 -5.36 11.09 -20.78
N ASP A 88 -4.67 11.21 -21.90
CA ASP A 88 -3.93 12.41 -22.26
C ASP A 88 -4.89 13.58 -22.54
N HIS A 89 -5.98 13.32 -23.28
CA HIS A 89 -7.01 14.33 -23.55
C HIS A 89 -7.75 14.77 -22.28
N ILE A 90 -8.15 13.83 -21.42
CA ILE A 90 -8.85 14.14 -20.17
C ILE A 90 -7.93 14.91 -19.22
N LYS A 91 -6.66 14.51 -19.08
CA LYS A 91 -5.68 15.22 -18.23
C LYS A 91 -5.47 16.66 -18.71
N ALA A 92 -5.35 16.86 -20.01
CA ALA A 92 -5.20 18.20 -20.59
C ALA A 92 -6.44 19.08 -20.35
N ALA A 93 -7.64 18.50 -20.44
CA ALA A 93 -8.89 19.25 -20.31
C ALA A 93 -9.34 19.50 -18.86
N LEU A 94 -9.10 18.56 -17.95
CA LEU A 94 -9.56 18.65 -16.56
C LEU A 94 -8.62 19.44 -15.65
N GLY A 95 -7.36 19.61 -16.05
CA GLY A 95 -6.37 20.37 -15.28
C GLY A 95 -6.07 19.74 -13.91
N HIS A 96 -5.78 20.59 -12.92
CA HIS A 96 -5.24 20.16 -11.62
C HIS A 96 -6.29 19.85 -10.55
N ASP A 97 -7.57 20.13 -10.84
CA ASP A 97 -8.67 19.93 -9.88
C ASP A 97 -9.08 18.46 -9.80
N TYR A 98 -8.64 17.63 -10.74
CA TYR A 98 -8.99 16.21 -10.84
C TYR A 98 -7.75 15.36 -11.09
N VAL A 99 -7.66 14.23 -10.39
CA VAL A 99 -6.64 13.21 -10.63
C VAL A 99 -7.21 12.17 -11.58
N VAL A 100 -6.53 11.95 -12.71
CA VAL A 100 -6.89 10.94 -13.71
C VAL A 100 -5.94 9.75 -13.57
N ALA A 101 -6.51 8.63 -13.16
CA ALA A 101 -5.85 7.39 -12.79
C ALA A 101 -6.19 6.28 -13.80
N PHE A 102 -5.20 5.47 -14.17
CA PHE A 102 -5.45 4.23 -14.91
C PHE A 102 -6.00 3.18 -13.95
N ASN A 103 -7.10 2.53 -14.35
CA ASN A 103 -7.75 1.48 -13.59
C ASN A 103 -8.19 0.34 -14.52
N LEU A 104 -8.41 -0.84 -13.94
CA LEU A 104 -9.08 -1.97 -14.55
C LEU A 104 -10.32 -2.24 -13.70
N ALA A 105 -11.46 -1.72 -14.14
CA ALA A 105 -12.70 -1.80 -13.39
C ALA A 105 -13.38 -3.14 -13.66
N PRO A 106 -13.88 -3.84 -12.62
CA PRO A 106 -14.68 -5.05 -12.82
C PRO A 106 -15.86 -4.80 -13.78
N ALA A 107 -16.01 -5.65 -14.80
CA ALA A 107 -17.16 -5.63 -15.71
C ALA A 107 -18.40 -6.30 -15.08
N THR A 108 -18.39 -6.52 -13.77
CA THR A 108 -19.44 -7.19 -13.00
C THR A 108 -20.76 -6.40 -13.06
N PRO A 109 -21.89 -7.04 -13.39
CA PRO A 109 -23.21 -6.42 -13.37
C PRO A 109 -23.59 -5.80 -12.02
N ALA A 110 -24.32 -4.68 -12.06
CA ALA A 110 -24.73 -3.93 -10.87
C ALA A 110 -25.54 -4.74 -9.84
N TRP A 111 -26.31 -5.74 -10.30
CA TRP A 111 -27.08 -6.59 -9.39
C TRP A 111 -26.18 -7.52 -8.56
N LEU A 112 -25.00 -7.90 -9.05
CA LEU A 112 -24.03 -8.71 -8.30
C LEU A 112 -23.24 -7.84 -7.33
N THR A 113 -22.80 -6.66 -7.77
CA THR A 113 -22.08 -5.72 -6.90
C THR A 113 -22.96 -5.23 -5.75
N ALA A 114 -24.28 -5.13 -5.94
CA ALA A 114 -25.24 -4.82 -4.86
C ALA A 114 -25.24 -5.86 -3.71
N PHE A 115 -24.88 -7.11 -3.98
CA PHE A 115 -24.70 -8.15 -2.96
C PHE A 115 -23.27 -8.24 -2.43
N ASN A 116 -22.41 -7.28 -2.77
CA ASN A 116 -20.98 -7.30 -2.46
C ASN A 116 -20.26 -8.54 -3.05
N ALA A 117 -20.79 -9.08 -4.16
CA ALA A 117 -20.13 -10.13 -4.93
C ALA A 117 -19.11 -9.47 -5.87
N LEU A 118 -17.91 -9.26 -5.33
CA LEU A 118 -16.77 -8.71 -6.05
C LEU A 118 -15.96 -9.83 -6.72
N PRO A 119 -15.30 -9.58 -7.86
CA PRO A 119 -14.35 -10.54 -8.40
C PRO A 119 -13.16 -10.72 -7.46
N MET A 120 -12.40 -11.78 -7.68
CA MET A 120 -11.17 -12.07 -6.96
C MET A 120 -10.07 -11.07 -7.32
N TYR A 121 -9.29 -10.63 -6.32
CA TYR A 121 -8.15 -9.76 -6.57
C TYR A 121 -7.03 -10.49 -7.29
N LEU A 122 -6.47 -9.85 -8.31
CA LEU A 122 -5.31 -10.35 -9.03
C LEU A 122 -4.04 -9.66 -8.52
N GLY A 123 -3.01 -10.45 -8.22
CA GLY A 123 -1.73 -9.97 -7.73
C GLY A 123 -0.88 -9.34 -8.82
N LEU A 124 0.26 -8.76 -8.41
CA LEU A 124 1.19 -8.07 -9.30
C LEU A 124 1.66 -8.93 -10.49
N ASP A 125 1.89 -10.21 -10.24
CA ASP A 125 2.36 -11.17 -11.27
C ASP A 125 1.34 -11.39 -12.40
N LEU A 126 0.07 -11.03 -12.15
CA LEU A 126 -1.06 -11.20 -13.06
C LEU A 126 -1.52 -9.85 -13.63
N ARG A 127 -1.67 -8.80 -12.81
CA ARG A 127 -2.07 -7.46 -13.28
C ARG A 127 -0.92 -6.62 -13.85
N GLY A 128 0.33 -7.00 -13.60
CA GLY A 128 1.49 -6.14 -13.85
C GLY A 128 1.59 -4.97 -12.86
N GLY A 129 2.73 -4.27 -12.85
CA GLY A 129 2.99 -3.11 -12.00
C GLY A 129 4.38 -3.14 -11.37
N VAL A 130 4.53 -2.47 -10.22
CA VAL A 130 5.80 -2.37 -9.49
C VAL A 130 5.72 -2.85 -8.05
N HIS A 131 6.80 -3.49 -7.59
CA HIS A 131 7.06 -3.88 -6.22
C HIS A 131 8.34 -3.22 -5.73
N PHE A 132 8.23 -2.45 -4.65
CA PHE A 132 9.37 -1.85 -3.96
C PHE A 132 9.48 -2.42 -2.53
N LEU A 133 10.67 -2.90 -2.18
CA LEU A 133 11.05 -3.08 -0.78
C LEU A 133 11.86 -1.86 -0.37
N MET A 134 11.32 -1.10 0.58
CA MET A 134 11.93 0.14 1.07
C MET A 134 12.44 -0.08 2.49
N GLU A 135 13.63 0.41 2.81
CA GLU A 135 14.23 0.35 4.13
C GLU A 135 14.26 1.76 4.73
N VAL A 136 13.73 1.90 5.94
CA VAL A 136 13.69 3.16 6.70
C VAL A 136 14.97 3.29 7.51
N ASP A 137 15.64 4.44 7.38
CA ASP A 137 16.84 4.76 8.16
C ASP A 137 16.48 5.09 9.61
N MET A 138 16.47 4.06 10.45
CA MET A 138 16.18 4.16 11.89
C MET A 138 17.23 4.96 12.67
N VAL A 139 18.47 5.03 12.17
CA VAL A 139 19.52 5.82 12.81
C VAL A 139 19.23 7.30 12.62
N SER A 140 18.85 7.69 11.41
CA SER A 140 18.42 9.07 11.12
C SER A 140 17.13 9.44 11.85
N ALA A 141 16.17 8.52 11.96
CA ALA A 141 14.95 8.72 12.78
C ALA A 141 15.30 9.07 14.24
N GLY A 142 16.22 8.30 14.85
CA GLY A 142 16.71 8.57 16.20
C GLY A 142 17.42 9.92 16.32
N LYS A 143 18.29 10.27 15.36
CA LYS A 143 18.97 11.59 15.35
C LYS A 143 17.96 12.74 15.29
N GLN A 144 16.95 12.65 14.44
CA GLN A 144 15.90 13.68 14.34
C GLN A 144 15.07 13.80 15.61
N ALA A 145 14.75 12.68 16.28
CA ALA A 145 14.07 12.70 17.57
C ALA A 145 14.90 13.43 18.64
N ILE A 146 16.21 13.20 18.69
CA ILE A 146 17.12 13.90 19.62
C ILE A 146 17.20 15.40 19.32
N GLU A 147 17.24 15.80 18.04
CA GLU A 147 17.19 17.22 17.67
C GLU A 147 15.87 17.88 18.11
N ARG A 148 14.75 17.17 17.97
CA ARG A 148 13.44 17.62 18.47
C ARG A 148 13.47 17.82 19.99
N TYR A 149 13.90 16.82 20.76
CA TYR A 149 14.03 16.96 22.22
C TYR A 149 15.00 18.09 22.60
N THR A 150 16.11 18.25 21.88
CA THR A 150 17.06 19.36 22.11
C THR A 150 16.36 20.72 22.00
N ASN A 151 15.48 20.88 21.00
CA ASN A 151 14.75 22.13 20.80
C ASN A 151 13.64 22.34 21.83
N GLU A 152 12.91 21.29 22.20
CA GLU A 152 11.86 21.33 23.22
C GLU A 152 12.45 21.63 24.61
N ILE A 153 13.53 20.96 24.99
CA ILE A 153 14.26 21.24 26.23
C ILE A 153 14.77 22.69 26.23
N ARG A 154 15.32 23.18 25.11
CA ARG A 154 15.77 24.59 25.01
C ARG A 154 14.61 25.58 25.16
N ALA A 155 13.42 25.24 24.67
CA ALA A 155 12.24 26.09 24.83
C ALA A 155 11.79 26.11 26.29
N LEU A 156 11.67 24.93 26.90
CA LEU A 156 11.24 24.75 28.29
C LEU A 156 12.18 25.47 29.28
N LEU A 157 13.49 25.31 29.12
CA LEU A 157 14.46 25.99 30.00
C LEU A 157 14.38 27.52 29.87
N ARG A 158 14.03 28.05 28.69
CA ARG A 158 13.85 29.49 28.49
C ARG A 158 12.56 30.01 29.11
N GLU A 159 11.49 29.23 29.02
CA GLU A 159 10.20 29.53 29.63
C GLU A 159 10.31 29.59 31.16
N GLU A 160 10.99 28.61 31.74
CA GLU A 160 11.26 28.50 33.19
C GLU A 160 12.43 29.39 33.65
N LYS A 161 13.03 30.16 32.74
CA LYS A 161 14.15 31.10 32.99
C LYS A 161 15.41 30.45 33.59
N ILE A 162 15.62 29.15 33.37
CA ILE A 162 16.81 28.41 33.82
C ILE A 162 17.99 28.74 32.92
N ARG A 163 19.13 29.09 33.52
CA ARG A 163 20.31 29.56 32.78
C ARG A 163 21.20 28.40 32.36
N TYR A 164 21.31 28.17 31.06
CA TYR A 164 22.23 27.18 30.50
C TYR A 164 23.43 27.83 29.80
N ALA A 165 24.58 27.15 29.84
CA ALA A 165 25.78 27.52 29.10
C ALA A 165 25.78 26.94 27.68
N MET A 166 25.37 25.67 27.54
CA MET A 166 25.34 24.98 26.25
C MET A 166 24.23 23.93 26.24
N ILE A 167 23.57 23.78 25.10
CA ILE A 167 22.68 22.64 24.83
C ILE A 167 22.90 22.16 23.40
N ARG A 168 23.26 20.88 23.24
CA ARG A 168 23.63 20.30 21.95
C ARG A 168 23.16 18.84 21.84
N SER A 169 22.77 18.43 20.63
CA SER A 169 22.57 17.03 20.28
C SER A 169 23.91 16.34 20.02
N GLU A 170 24.13 15.18 20.61
CA GLU A 170 25.38 14.42 20.50
C GLU A 170 25.08 12.92 20.59
N GLU A 171 25.40 12.17 19.53
CA GLU A 171 25.36 10.69 19.48
C GLU A 171 24.15 10.03 20.17
N GLY A 172 22.92 10.42 19.78
CA GLY A 172 21.71 9.82 20.35
C GLY A 172 21.31 10.36 21.71
N ARG A 173 21.94 11.44 22.18
CA ARG A 173 21.69 12.09 23.47
C ARG A 173 21.65 13.61 23.33
N VAL A 174 21.07 14.28 24.31
CA VAL A 174 21.14 15.74 24.48
C VAL A 174 22.13 16.03 25.60
N ARG A 175 23.20 16.76 25.30
CA ARG A 175 24.14 17.27 26.28
C ARG A 175 23.73 18.67 26.70
N LEU A 176 23.52 18.85 28.00
CA LEU A 176 23.18 20.10 28.64
C LEU A 176 24.30 20.50 29.59
N VAL A 177 24.81 21.72 29.47
CA VAL A 177 25.79 22.31 30.40
C VAL A 177 25.14 23.51 31.04
N LEU A 178 25.12 23.54 32.37
CA LEU A 178 24.43 24.55 33.17
C LEU A 178 25.45 25.47 33.84
N ARG A 179 24.96 26.61 34.37
CA ARG A 179 25.83 27.64 34.94
C ARG A 179 26.10 27.43 36.44
N SER A 180 25.15 26.85 37.17
CA SER A 180 25.26 26.53 38.59
C SER A 180 24.66 25.16 38.92
N GLU A 181 24.96 24.63 40.10
CA GLU A 181 24.33 23.41 40.61
C GLU A 181 22.83 23.61 40.88
N GLU A 182 22.43 24.80 41.33
CA GLU A 182 21.02 25.17 41.51
C GLU A 182 20.23 25.10 40.18
N ASP A 183 20.81 25.64 39.09
CA ASP A 183 20.23 25.54 37.75
C ASP A 183 20.11 24.07 37.31
N ARG A 184 21.07 23.21 37.70
CA ARG A 184 21.05 21.75 37.43
C ARG A 184 19.94 21.04 38.17
N ASP A 185 19.78 21.29 39.45
CA ASP A 185 18.78 20.60 40.25
C ASP A 185 17.35 21.03 39.83
N GLN A 186 17.17 22.31 39.51
CA GLN A 186 15.93 22.81 38.91
C GLN A 186 15.67 22.15 37.54
N ALA A 187 16.66 22.14 36.64
CA ALA A 187 16.52 21.50 35.34
C ALA A 187 16.20 20.00 35.46
N TYR A 188 16.85 19.28 36.38
CA TYR A 188 16.59 17.86 36.64
C TYR A 188 15.13 17.59 36.98
N SER A 189 14.60 18.36 37.95
CA SER A 189 13.23 18.19 38.44
C SER A 189 12.20 18.46 37.35
N ILE A 190 12.41 19.51 36.55
CA ILE A 190 11.50 19.91 35.47
C ILE A 190 11.57 18.92 34.31
N LEU A 191 12.76 18.43 33.95
CA LEU A 191 12.94 17.47 32.86
C LEU A 191 12.30 16.11 33.20
N ARG A 192 12.51 15.60 34.42
CA ARG A 192 11.84 14.36 34.85
C ARG A 192 10.31 14.49 34.88
N LYS A 193 9.80 15.65 35.26
CA LYS A 193 8.36 15.91 35.31
C LYS A 193 7.75 16.06 33.91
N SER A 194 8.43 16.75 33.01
CA SER A 194 7.92 17.09 31.67
C SER A 194 8.18 15.99 30.64
N PHE A 195 9.23 15.18 30.84
CA PHE A 195 9.66 14.12 29.93
C PHE A 195 9.91 12.80 30.69
N PRO A 196 8.85 12.14 31.19
CA PRO A 196 8.99 10.94 32.02
C PRO A 196 9.62 9.74 31.29
N THR A 197 9.62 9.73 29.96
CA THR A 197 10.19 8.65 29.13
C THR A 197 11.66 8.87 28.78
N LEU A 198 12.24 10.01 29.17
CA LEU A 198 13.66 10.31 29.02
C LEU A 198 14.43 9.93 30.29
N VAL A 199 15.61 9.35 30.09
CA VAL A 199 16.59 9.10 31.13
C VAL A 199 17.53 10.29 31.21
N VAL A 200 17.60 10.90 32.40
CA VAL A 200 18.50 12.02 32.68
C VAL A 200 19.61 11.53 33.61
N GLU A 201 20.85 11.65 33.14
CA GLU A 201 22.07 11.29 33.87
C GLU A 201 22.85 12.58 34.15
N GLU A 202 23.22 12.82 35.41
CA GLU A 202 24.05 13.97 35.76
C GLU A 202 25.50 13.74 35.34
N VAL A 203 26.11 14.74 34.72
CA VAL A 203 27.50 14.66 34.22
C VAL A 203 28.17 16.02 34.36
N GLU A 204 29.36 16.05 34.95
CA GLU A 204 30.19 17.25 34.91
C GLU A 204 30.94 17.35 33.58
N THR A 205 30.90 18.53 32.96
CA THR A 205 31.65 18.80 31.72
C THR A 205 32.59 19.96 31.94
N ALA A 206 33.91 19.69 31.91
CA ALA A 206 34.96 20.69 32.11
C ALA A 206 34.78 21.53 33.39
N GLY A 207 34.44 20.88 34.51
CA GLY A 207 34.25 21.53 35.82
C GLY A 207 32.96 22.36 35.94
N LYS A 208 32.00 22.17 35.03
CA LYS A 208 30.66 22.77 35.11
C LYS A 208 29.60 21.69 35.29
N PRO A 209 28.54 21.95 36.10
CA PRO A 209 27.45 21.02 36.26
C PRO A 209 26.68 20.86 34.95
N GLY A 210 26.30 19.63 34.62
CA GLY A 210 25.66 19.30 33.37
C GLY A 210 24.88 18.00 33.44
N MET A 211 24.25 17.64 32.32
CA MET A 211 23.36 16.50 32.22
C MET A 211 23.44 15.89 30.82
N LEU A 212 23.33 14.58 30.76
CA LEU A 212 23.05 13.83 29.55
C LEU A 212 21.62 13.32 29.59
N VAL A 213 20.82 13.74 28.61
CA VAL A 213 19.44 13.29 28.46
C VAL A 213 19.38 12.34 27.27
N ARG A 214 18.82 11.16 27.46
CA ARG A 214 18.63 10.17 26.39
C ARG A 214 17.25 9.53 26.47
N PRO A 215 16.65 9.08 25.37
CA PRO A 215 15.45 8.28 25.42
C PRO A 215 15.71 6.96 26.17
N SER A 216 14.69 6.47 26.88
CA SER A 216 14.69 5.10 27.39
C SER A 216 14.64 4.08 26.24
N ASP A 217 14.97 2.82 26.50
CA ASP A 217 14.93 1.77 25.48
C ASP A 217 13.51 1.55 24.93
N GLN A 218 12.50 1.77 25.77
CA GLN A 218 11.10 1.75 25.36
C GLN A 218 10.77 2.94 24.43
N GLU A 219 11.11 4.17 24.83
CA GLU A 219 10.91 5.37 24.00
C GLU A 219 11.65 5.27 22.66
N ALA A 220 12.85 4.67 22.64
CA ALA A 220 13.61 4.45 21.42
C ALA A 220 12.89 3.49 20.46
N ARG A 221 12.30 2.39 20.97
CA ARG A 221 11.48 1.47 20.17
C ARG A 221 10.18 2.12 19.69
N GLU A 222 9.52 2.88 20.54
CA GLU A 222 8.31 3.63 20.18
C GLU A 222 8.61 4.67 19.11
N THR A 223 9.75 5.36 19.20
CA THR A 223 10.22 6.30 18.16
C THR A 223 10.44 5.61 16.82
N GLN A 224 11.05 4.41 16.81
CA GLN A 224 11.26 3.62 15.60
C GLN A 224 9.92 3.17 14.98
N GLN A 225 9.00 2.65 15.80
CA GLN A 225 7.67 2.25 15.36
C GLN A 225 6.87 3.44 14.82
N PHE A 226 6.93 4.58 15.50
CA PHE A 226 6.31 5.83 15.06
C PHE A 226 6.87 6.27 13.72
N ALA A 227 8.20 6.28 13.54
CA ALA A 227 8.83 6.65 12.27
C ALA A 227 8.38 5.73 11.12
N LEU A 228 8.28 4.44 11.37
CA LEU A 228 7.81 3.45 10.39
C LEU A 228 6.35 3.67 10.01
N GLN A 229 5.46 3.82 11.01
CA GLN A 229 4.04 4.07 10.78
C GLN A 229 3.79 5.39 10.05
N GLN A 230 4.51 6.44 10.45
CA GLN A 230 4.42 7.74 9.79
C GLN A 230 4.89 7.66 8.34
N ASN A 231 6.00 6.97 8.06
CA ASN A 231 6.45 6.73 6.68
C ASN A 231 5.44 5.92 5.87
N ILE A 232 4.78 4.90 6.46
CA ILE A 232 3.70 4.16 5.81
C ILE A 232 2.52 5.08 5.45
N LEU A 233 2.11 5.96 6.36
CA LEU A 233 1.05 6.95 6.11
C LEU A 233 1.45 7.92 5.00
N THR A 234 2.67 8.44 5.02
CA THR A 234 3.20 9.31 3.96
C THR A 234 3.25 8.60 2.61
N LEU A 235 3.70 7.34 2.57
CA LEU A 235 3.69 6.52 1.36
C LEU A 235 2.26 6.27 0.85
N ARG A 236 1.28 6.03 1.72
CA ARG A 236 -0.14 5.92 1.32
C ARG A 236 -0.62 7.18 0.62
N ASN A 237 -0.34 8.35 1.19
CA ASN A 237 -0.72 9.62 0.57
C ASN A 237 -0.03 9.82 -0.79
N ARG A 238 1.26 9.50 -0.89
CA ARG A 238 2.03 9.55 -2.14
C ARG A 238 1.50 8.62 -3.22
N VAL A 239 1.07 7.41 -2.84
CA VAL A 239 0.50 6.47 -3.80
C VAL A 239 -0.89 6.92 -4.27
N ASN A 240 -1.69 7.54 -3.39
CA ASN A 240 -2.95 8.13 -3.81
C ASN A 240 -2.73 9.23 -4.87
N GLU A 241 -1.65 10.02 -4.76
CA GLU A 241 -1.27 11.03 -5.76
C GLU A 241 -0.80 10.42 -7.09
N LEU A 242 -0.26 9.20 -7.08
CA LEU A 242 0.05 8.45 -8.30
C LEU A 242 -1.22 7.97 -9.03
N GLY A 243 -2.40 8.05 -8.39
CA GLY A 243 -3.63 7.58 -8.97
C GLY A 243 -3.64 6.06 -9.18
N VAL A 244 -3.02 5.30 -8.27
CA VAL A 244 -3.03 3.83 -8.36
C VAL A 244 -4.26 3.29 -7.66
N ALA A 245 -5.01 2.42 -8.32
CA ALA A 245 -6.08 1.67 -7.68
C ALA A 245 -5.48 0.60 -6.75
N GLU A 246 -5.91 0.60 -5.49
CA GLU A 246 -5.67 -0.50 -4.52
C GLU A 246 -4.19 -0.83 -4.23
N PRO A 247 -3.38 0.13 -3.77
CA PRO A 247 -2.00 -0.15 -3.42
C PRO A 247 -1.86 -0.97 -2.14
N VAL A 248 -0.90 -1.89 -2.12
CA VAL A 248 -0.56 -2.66 -0.92
C VAL A 248 0.67 -2.03 -0.28
N ILE A 249 0.48 -1.38 0.87
CA ILE A 249 1.57 -0.77 1.65
C ILE A 249 1.58 -1.41 3.04
N GLN A 250 2.59 -2.23 3.31
CA GLN A 250 2.68 -3.04 4.52
C GLN A 250 4.07 -3.00 5.12
N GLN A 251 4.15 -3.10 6.44
CA GLN A 251 5.41 -3.27 7.15
C GLN A 251 5.97 -4.68 6.92
N GLN A 252 7.27 -4.78 6.66
CA GLN A 252 8.03 -6.02 6.63
C GLN A 252 9.17 -5.96 7.65
N GLY A 253 9.08 -6.76 8.72
CA GLY A 253 10.07 -6.74 9.80
C GLY A 253 10.09 -5.43 10.58
N ALA A 254 11.24 -5.07 11.15
CA ALA A 254 11.36 -3.92 12.05
C ALA A 254 11.62 -2.57 11.33
N SER A 255 12.20 -2.59 10.13
CA SER A 255 12.66 -1.37 9.44
C SER A 255 12.24 -1.27 7.97
N ARG A 256 11.53 -2.27 7.42
CA ARG A 256 11.20 -2.28 5.99
C ARG A 256 9.71 -2.09 5.73
N ILE A 257 9.41 -1.54 4.57
CA ILE A 257 8.06 -1.31 4.05
C ILE A 257 8.01 -1.92 2.65
N VAL A 258 7.02 -2.79 2.42
CA VAL A 258 6.67 -3.31 1.11
C VAL A 258 5.62 -2.41 0.50
N VAL A 259 5.87 -1.96 -0.73
CA VAL A 259 4.94 -1.18 -1.54
C VAL A 259 4.70 -1.93 -2.85
N GLN A 260 3.44 -2.30 -3.10
CA GLN A 260 3.03 -2.91 -4.36
C GLN A 260 1.99 -2.01 -5.02
N LEU A 261 2.24 -1.67 -6.28
CA LEU A 261 1.39 -0.81 -7.08
C LEU A 261 0.94 -1.58 -8.34
N PRO A 262 -0.17 -2.32 -8.26
CA PRO A 262 -0.74 -3.02 -9.40
C PRO A 262 -1.15 -2.03 -10.49
N GLY A 263 -0.95 -2.38 -11.76
CA GLY A 263 -1.41 -1.58 -12.89
C GLY A 263 -0.61 -0.29 -13.15
N VAL A 264 0.45 0.01 -12.39
CA VAL A 264 1.33 1.15 -12.67
C VAL A 264 2.10 0.91 -13.97
N GLN A 265 1.97 1.86 -14.90
CA GLN A 265 2.59 1.79 -16.23
C GLN A 265 3.97 2.46 -16.29
N ASP A 266 4.24 3.49 -15.46
CA ASP A 266 5.56 4.15 -15.35
C ASP A 266 6.21 3.89 -13.98
N PRO A 267 7.10 2.86 -13.88
CA PRO A 267 7.89 2.59 -12.70
C PRO A 267 8.79 3.75 -12.27
N GLY A 268 9.32 4.51 -13.23
CA GLY A 268 10.24 5.61 -12.98
C GLY A 268 9.53 6.77 -12.28
N GLN A 269 8.31 7.10 -12.70
CA GLN A 269 7.47 8.09 -12.01
C GLN A 269 7.12 7.64 -10.59
N ALA A 270 6.72 6.38 -10.41
CA ALA A 270 6.44 5.83 -9.09
C ALA A 270 7.66 5.89 -8.18
N LYS A 271 8.84 5.52 -8.69
CA LYS A 271 10.11 5.60 -7.96
C LYS A 271 10.46 7.03 -7.54
N ARG A 272 10.29 8.02 -8.42
CA ARG A 272 10.54 9.43 -8.09
C ARG A 272 9.63 9.92 -6.96
N ILE A 273 8.34 9.61 -7.02
CA ILE A 273 7.36 10.09 -6.03
C ILE A 273 7.51 9.36 -4.68
N LEU A 274 7.72 8.05 -4.70
CA LEU A 274 7.89 7.27 -3.48
C LEU A 274 9.26 7.46 -2.85
N GLY A 275 10.31 7.53 -3.66
CA GLY A 275 11.69 7.73 -3.21
C GLY A 275 12.05 9.16 -2.86
N ALA A 276 11.19 10.15 -3.14
CA ALA A 276 11.46 11.55 -2.82
C ALA A 276 11.62 11.74 -1.31
N THR A 277 12.86 11.91 -0.83
CA THR A 277 13.14 12.26 0.58
C THR A 277 12.97 13.75 0.87
N ALA A 278 12.49 14.50 -0.14
CA ALA A 278 12.34 15.93 -0.12
C ALA A 278 11.46 16.40 1.05
N THR A 279 12.03 17.24 1.90
CA THR A 279 11.29 18.05 2.87
C THR A 279 11.45 19.52 2.53
N LEU A 280 10.48 20.32 2.95
CA LEU A 280 10.49 21.76 2.71
C LEU A 280 10.49 22.50 4.05
N GLU A 281 11.29 23.56 4.14
CA GLU A 281 11.36 24.42 5.32
C GLU A 281 11.17 25.88 4.91
N TYR A 282 10.25 26.55 5.60
CA TYR A 282 10.07 28.00 5.49
C TYR A 282 11.00 28.69 6.48
N ARG A 283 11.87 29.56 5.97
CA ARG A 283 12.88 30.28 6.77
C ARG A 283 12.88 31.77 6.43
N ALA A 284 13.21 32.58 7.42
CA ALA A 284 13.39 34.01 7.24
C ALA A 284 14.71 34.28 6.50
N VAL A 285 14.70 35.20 5.54
CA VAL A 285 15.94 35.71 4.94
C VAL A 285 16.62 36.67 5.92
N ASP A 286 17.93 36.54 6.05
CA ASP A 286 18.75 37.44 6.86
C ASP A 286 19.18 38.64 6.03
N ILE A 287 18.43 39.74 6.17
CA ILE A 287 18.69 41.01 5.47
C ILE A 287 19.68 41.92 6.22
N GLU A 288 20.01 41.59 7.48
CA GLU A 288 20.82 42.45 8.35
C GLU A 288 22.32 42.26 8.11
N HIS A 289 22.71 41.14 7.49
CA HIS A 289 24.10 40.73 7.35
C HIS A 289 24.48 40.51 5.88
N ASP A 290 25.76 40.75 5.59
CA ASP A 290 26.31 40.66 4.25
C ASP A 290 26.56 39.21 3.83
N VAL A 291 25.93 38.81 2.71
CA VAL A 291 26.07 37.49 2.09
C VAL A 291 27.51 37.24 1.62
N GLN A 292 28.22 38.26 1.11
CA GLN A 292 29.59 38.09 0.60
C GLN A 292 30.58 37.73 1.72
N ARG A 293 30.40 38.31 2.91
CA ARG A 293 31.18 37.93 4.10
C ARG A 293 30.88 36.50 4.55
N ALA A 294 29.62 36.06 4.42
CA ALA A 294 29.23 34.69 4.74
C ALA A 294 29.82 33.68 3.75
N VAL A 295 29.87 34.01 2.44
CA VAL A 295 30.55 33.20 1.41
C VAL A 295 32.05 33.10 1.71
N ALA A 296 32.68 34.16 2.22
CA ALA A 296 34.06 34.15 2.70
C ALA A 296 34.27 33.41 4.05
N GLY A 297 33.26 32.67 4.54
CA GLY A 297 33.34 31.82 5.73
C GLY A 297 32.95 32.48 7.06
N LYS A 298 32.63 33.78 7.07
CA LYS A 298 32.23 34.50 8.29
C LYS A 298 30.71 34.57 8.42
N VAL A 299 30.07 33.44 8.69
CA VAL A 299 28.61 33.35 8.84
C VAL A 299 28.18 33.89 10.23
N PRO A 300 27.25 34.87 10.29
CA PRO A 300 26.76 35.42 11.56
C PRO A 300 26.11 34.38 12.49
N ALA A 301 26.20 34.63 13.80
CA ALA A 301 25.55 33.80 14.80
C ALA A 301 24.02 33.83 14.60
N GLY A 302 23.41 32.67 14.43
CA GLY A 302 21.97 32.55 14.18
C GLY A 302 21.57 32.48 12.71
N SER A 303 22.53 32.55 11.78
CA SER A 303 22.28 32.46 10.34
C SER A 303 23.04 31.29 9.70
N ARG A 304 22.61 30.89 8.50
CA ARG A 304 23.22 29.83 7.71
C ARG A 304 23.16 30.22 6.23
N LEU A 305 24.26 29.96 5.53
CA LEU A 305 24.38 30.18 4.10
C LEU A 305 23.75 29.01 3.34
N TYR A 306 22.89 29.29 2.37
CA TYR A 306 22.28 28.33 1.47
C TYR A 306 22.59 28.70 0.01
N LYS A 307 22.58 27.69 -0.87
CA LYS A 307 22.68 27.90 -2.32
C LYS A 307 21.29 28.13 -2.91
N GLN A 308 21.19 29.03 -3.88
CA GLN A 308 19.96 29.23 -4.66
C GLN A 308 20.01 28.36 -5.93
N ARG A 309 18.83 27.94 -6.42
CA ARG A 309 18.70 27.10 -7.61
C ARG A 309 19.26 27.78 -8.87
N ASP A 310 19.06 29.08 -8.96
CA ASP A 310 19.42 29.95 -10.10
C ASP A 310 20.90 30.37 -10.06
N GLY A 311 21.65 29.85 -9.08
CA GLY A 311 23.03 30.25 -8.80
C GLY A 311 23.12 31.33 -7.72
N GLY A 312 24.30 31.41 -7.08
CA GLY A 312 24.55 32.32 -5.97
C GLY A 312 24.19 31.74 -4.61
N HIS A 313 24.28 32.59 -3.58
CA HIS A 313 24.06 32.21 -2.19
C HIS A 313 23.07 33.17 -1.53
N ILE A 314 22.37 32.68 -0.52
CA ILE A 314 21.47 33.48 0.30
C ILE A 314 21.67 33.13 1.77
N LEU A 315 21.60 34.14 2.62
CA LEU A 315 21.71 33.99 4.05
C LEU A 315 20.32 33.87 4.67
N LEU A 316 20.07 32.78 5.38
CA LEU A 316 18.79 32.53 6.06
C LEU A 316 19.00 32.40 7.57
N LYS A 317 18.00 32.80 8.36
CA LYS A 317 18.01 32.56 9.81
C LYS A 317 17.89 31.06 10.09
N LYS A 318 18.55 30.59 11.17
CA LYS A 318 18.55 29.18 11.60
C LYS A 318 17.19 28.71 12.14
N SER A 319 16.32 29.62 12.58
CA SER A 319 14.97 29.30 13.03
C SER A 319 14.08 28.91 11.85
N VAL A 320 13.42 27.76 11.96
CA VAL A 320 12.41 27.30 11.00
C VAL A 320 11.05 27.87 11.41
N ILE A 321 10.31 28.43 10.44
CA ILE A 321 8.98 29.01 10.64
C ILE A 321 7.91 27.91 10.57
N ALA A 322 7.96 27.13 9.48
CA ALA A 322 7.08 26.00 9.23
C ALA A 322 7.83 24.96 8.39
N THR A 323 7.38 23.71 8.48
CA THR A 323 8.00 22.54 7.84
C THR A 323 6.97 21.81 6.98
N GLY A 324 7.45 21.00 6.03
CA GLY A 324 6.60 20.28 5.08
C GLY A 324 5.60 19.30 5.71
N ASP A 325 5.89 18.73 6.89
CA ASP A 325 4.96 17.90 7.67
C ASP A 325 3.75 18.67 8.20
N GLN A 326 3.82 19.99 8.29
CA GLN A 326 2.73 20.86 8.75
C GLN A 326 1.82 21.30 7.60
N ILE A 327 2.06 20.81 6.38
CA ILE A 327 1.27 21.15 5.20
C ILE A 327 0.12 20.16 5.06
N VAL A 328 -1.10 20.69 5.09
CA VAL A 328 -2.34 19.95 4.87
C VAL A 328 -2.65 19.84 3.38
N ASN A 329 -2.30 20.87 2.61
CA ASN A 329 -2.59 20.88 1.19
C ASN A 329 -1.69 21.84 0.40
N ALA A 330 -1.42 21.50 -0.86
CA ALA A 330 -0.77 22.38 -1.83
C ALA A 330 -1.38 22.20 -3.22
N GLN A 331 -1.64 23.28 -3.94
CA GLN A 331 -2.21 23.23 -5.30
C GLN A 331 -1.48 24.21 -6.22
N SER A 332 -1.07 23.74 -7.39
CA SER A 332 -0.61 24.61 -8.47
C SER A 332 -1.78 25.40 -9.06
N GLY A 333 -1.50 26.60 -9.53
CA GLY A 333 -2.47 27.45 -10.19
C GLY A 333 -1.77 28.65 -10.82
N PHE A 334 -2.56 29.64 -11.22
CA PHE A 334 -2.06 30.91 -11.74
C PHE A 334 -2.52 32.05 -10.84
N ASP A 335 -1.62 32.97 -10.53
CA ASP A 335 -1.97 34.20 -9.82
C ASP A 335 -2.92 35.03 -10.68
N GLN A 336 -4.06 35.41 -10.11
CA GLN A 336 -5.11 36.18 -10.80
C GLN A 336 -4.64 37.58 -11.20
N THR A 337 -3.62 38.12 -10.52
CA THR A 337 -3.12 39.48 -10.78
C THR A 337 -2.04 39.49 -11.85
N SER A 338 -1.04 38.61 -11.73
CA SER A 338 0.13 38.60 -12.62
C SER A 338 0.05 37.59 -13.77
N GLY A 339 -0.88 36.62 -13.71
CA GLY A 339 -0.91 35.49 -14.63
C GLY A 339 0.25 34.51 -14.46
N SER A 340 1.14 34.72 -13.48
CA SER A 340 2.30 33.86 -13.23
C SER A 340 1.92 32.55 -12.53
N PRO A 341 2.66 31.45 -12.73
CA PRO A 341 2.44 30.22 -11.99
C PRO A 341 2.61 30.43 -10.47
N MET A 342 1.72 29.84 -9.68
CA MET A 342 1.76 29.89 -8.22
C MET A 342 1.41 28.55 -7.58
N VAL A 343 1.77 28.39 -6.31
CA VAL A 343 1.30 27.29 -5.47
C VAL A 343 0.56 27.84 -4.25
N SER A 344 -0.71 27.48 -4.10
CA SER A 344 -1.49 27.74 -2.89
C SER A 344 -1.20 26.68 -1.83
N VAL A 345 -0.85 27.10 -0.61
CA VAL A 345 -0.46 26.22 0.50
C VAL A 345 -1.42 26.39 1.66
N SER A 346 -1.81 25.28 2.28
CA SER A 346 -2.60 25.23 3.51
C SER A 346 -1.85 24.49 4.61
N LEU A 347 -1.76 25.08 5.79
CA LEU A 347 -1.08 24.53 6.96
C LEU A 347 -2.05 23.98 8.00
N ASP A 348 -1.56 23.07 8.83
CA ASP A 348 -2.25 22.58 10.02
C ASP A 348 -2.31 23.66 11.12
N ALA A 349 -2.96 23.36 12.25
CA ALA A 349 -3.11 24.32 13.34
C ALA A 349 -1.76 24.74 13.98
N LYS A 350 -0.75 23.85 13.98
CA LYS A 350 0.57 24.13 14.57
C LYS A 350 1.36 25.07 13.65
N GLY A 351 1.46 24.73 12.37
CA GLY A 351 2.10 25.55 11.34
C GLY A 351 1.41 26.90 11.18
N ALA A 352 0.07 26.94 11.20
CA ALA A 352 -0.70 28.18 11.11
C ALA A 352 -0.41 29.15 12.25
N ARG A 353 -0.21 28.66 13.49
CA ARG A 353 0.16 29.50 14.64
C ARG A 353 1.58 30.05 14.51
N SER A 354 2.54 29.23 14.12
CA SER A 354 3.93 29.65 13.90
C SER A 354 4.03 30.67 12.77
N MET A 355 3.34 30.41 11.66
CA MET A 355 3.28 31.30 10.50
C MET A 355 2.62 32.63 10.83
N LEU A 356 1.49 32.61 11.56
CA LEU A 356 0.81 33.83 12.00
C LEU A 356 1.69 34.68 12.92
N LYS A 357 2.37 34.03 13.87
CA LYS A 357 3.29 34.72 14.78
C LYS A 357 4.42 35.37 14.00
N PHE A 358 4.98 34.68 13.02
CA PHE A 358 6.08 35.22 12.22
C PHE A 358 5.64 36.36 11.30
N THR A 359 4.53 36.21 10.57
CA THR A 359 4.10 37.19 9.56
C THR A 359 3.61 38.50 10.16
N LYS A 360 3.06 38.49 11.38
CA LYS A 360 2.65 39.72 12.11
C LYS A 360 3.78 40.74 12.21
N ASP A 361 5.00 40.28 12.47
CA ASP A 361 6.15 41.15 12.76
C ASP A 361 7.08 41.33 11.55
N ASN A 362 6.80 40.67 10.42
CA ASN A 362 7.73 40.56 9.29
C ASN A 362 7.08 40.84 7.93
N VAL A 363 5.96 41.57 7.89
CA VAL A 363 5.38 42.09 6.64
C VAL A 363 6.43 42.96 5.92
N GLY A 364 6.54 42.81 4.60
CA GLY A 364 7.51 43.49 3.75
C GLY A 364 8.90 42.86 3.72
N LYS A 365 9.19 41.85 4.56
CA LYS A 365 10.48 41.14 4.59
C LYS A 365 10.45 39.88 3.71
N PRO A 366 11.61 39.44 3.19
CA PRO A 366 11.67 38.22 2.38
C PRO A 366 11.66 36.94 3.23
N MET A 367 10.99 35.93 2.71
CA MET A 367 10.91 34.57 3.24
C MET A 367 11.35 33.59 2.16
N ALA A 368 12.18 32.63 2.55
CA ALA A 368 12.71 31.61 1.66
C ALA A 368 12.08 30.25 1.95
N VAL A 369 11.92 29.48 0.88
CA VAL A 369 11.57 28.06 0.93
C VAL A 369 12.83 27.26 0.63
N VAL A 370 13.27 26.46 1.59
CA VAL A 370 14.42 25.56 1.45
C VAL A 370 13.91 24.17 1.13
N PHE A 371 14.29 23.66 -0.03
CA PHE A 371 14.13 22.26 -0.40
C PHE A 371 15.32 21.47 0.14
N ILE A 372 15.03 20.40 0.85
CA ILE A 372 16.01 19.54 1.49
C ILE A 372 15.80 18.13 0.98
N GLU A 373 16.77 17.61 0.26
CA GLU A 373 16.75 16.24 -0.25
C GLU A 373 17.95 15.46 0.32
N ASN A 374 17.69 14.23 0.77
CA ASN A 374 18.76 13.29 1.11
C ASN A 374 18.87 12.28 -0.02
N ARG A 375 19.95 12.35 -0.80
CA ARG A 375 20.21 11.41 -1.89
C ARG A 375 21.44 10.56 -1.59
N SER A 376 21.38 9.29 -1.98
CA SER A 376 22.50 8.36 -1.84
C SER A 376 23.35 8.43 -3.11
N GLU A 377 24.58 8.94 -3.00
CA GLU A 377 25.55 8.97 -4.09
C GLU A 377 26.53 7.81 -3.91
N THR A 378 26.78 7.05 -4.98
CA THR A 378 27.81 6.01 -4.96
C THR A 378 29.14 6.66 -5.33
N SER A 379 30.03 6.80 -4.36
CA SER A 379 31.40 7.27 -4.58
C SER A 379 32.34 6.07 -4.56
N ILE A 380 33.29 6.04 -5.49
CA ILE A 380 34.38 5.07 -5.42
C ILE A 380 35.40 5.62 -4.43
N VAL A 381 35.60 4.91 -3.32
CA VAL A 381 36.66 5.18 -2.35
C VAL A 381 37.55 3.93 -2.34
N ASP A 382 38.83 4.10 -2.67
CA ASP A 382 39.81 3.01 -2.71
C ASP A 382 39.40 1.82 -3.60
N GLY A 383 38.79 2.11 -4.77
CA GLY A 383 38.38 1.10 -5.74
C GLY A 383 37.08 0.35 -5.39
N ASN A 384 36.51 0.58 -4.21
CA ASN A 384 35.23 -0.01 -3.81
C ASN A 384 34.08 1.01 -3.93
N PRO A 385 32.91 0.62 -4.45
CA PRO A 385 31.73 1.48 -4.47
C PRO A 385 31.20 1.65 -3.03
N VAL A 386 31.37 2.84 -2.47
CA VAL A 386 30.84 3.22 -1.16
C VAL A 386 29.65 4.16 -1.37
N LYS A 387 28.46 3.74 -0.91
CA LYS A 387 27.28 4.61 -0.90
C LYS A 387 27.43 5.64 0.22
N ARG A 388 27.40 6.92 -0.13
CA ARG A 388 27.40 8.05 0.82
C ARG A 388 26.10 8.80 0.69
N GLN A 389 25.44 9.05 1.82
CA GLN A 389 24.30 9.96 1.83
C GLN A 389 24.78 11.41 1.75
N VAL A 390 24.25 12.14 0.77
CA VAL A 390 24.50 13.55 0.54
C VAL A 390 23.19 14.30 0.78
N LYS A 391 23.22 15.23 1.73
CA LYS A 391 22.13 16.16 1.99
C LYS A 391 22.29 17.36 1.07
N VAL A 392 21.36 17.53 0.14
CA VAL A 392 21.26 18.68 -0.75
C VAL A 392 20.25 19.65 -0.13
N GLU A 393 20.67 20.89 0.10
CA GLU A 393 19.81 21.95 0.61
C GLU A 393 19.89 23.12 -0.38
N GLU A 394 18.78 23.41 -1.04
CA GLU A 394 18.68 24.50 -2.01
C GLU A 394 17.47 25.38 -1.75
N VAL A 395 17.60 26.67 -2.00
CA VAL A 395 16.48 27.61 -1.94
C VAL A 395 15.76 27.58 -3.27
N VAL A 396 14.51 27.13 -3.24
CA VAL A 396 13.65 26.99 -4.43
C VAL A 396 12.80 28.22 -4.68
N SER A 397 12.59 29.06 -3.68
CA SER A 397 11.81 30.29 -3.83
C SER A 397 12.17 31.28 -2.74
N VAL A 398 12.24 32.56 -3.10
CA VAL A 398 12.34 33.69 -2.16
C VAL A 398 11.22 34.66 -2.49
N ALA A 399 10.30 34.84 -1.55
CA ALA A 399 9.12 35.68 -1.73
C ALA A 399 8.98 36.71 -0.62
N THR A 400 8.53 37.92 -0.96
CA THR A 400 8.24 38.97 0.02
C THR A 400 6.89 38.72 0.69
N ILE A 401 6.85 38.82 2.01
CA ILE A 401 5.62 38.71 2.79
C ILE A 401 4.75 39.94 2.53
N ARG A 402 3.68 39.78 1.74
CA ARG A 402 2.78 40.88 1.35
C ARG A 402 1.69 41.22 2.38
N GLY A 403 1.48 40.35 3.37
CA GLY A 403 0.46 40.57 4.39
C GLY A 403 0.58 39.57 5.53
N VAL A 404 -0.27 39.72 6.54
CA VAL A 404 -0.35 38.81 7.68
C VAL A 404 -1.23 37.62 7.30
N PHE A 405 -0.69 36.41 7.43
CA PHE A 405 -1.41 35.18 7.11
C PHE A 405 -1.12 34.08 8.12
N SER A 406 -2.09 33.17 8.29
CA SER A 406 -2.01 32.05 9.23
C SER A 406 -1.95 30.71 8.49
N SER A 407 -3.10 30.11 8.21
CA SER A 407 -3.24 28.76 7.69
C SER A 407 -3.19 28.67 6.18
N ARG A 408 -3.36 29.77 5.44
CA ARG A 408 -3.39 29.78 3.97
C ARG A 408 -2.53 30.89 3.42
N PHE A 409 -1.70 30.57 2.42
CA PHE A 409 -0.89 31.53 1.68
C PHE A 409 -0.57 31.01 0.28
N GLN A 410 -0.01 31.86 -0.57
CA GLN A 410 0.39 31.52 -1.94
C GLN A 410 1.87 31.81 -2.12
N THR A 411 2.56 30.88 -2.77
CA THR A 411 3.95 31.03 -3.22
C THR A 411 3.91 31.36 -4.71
N THR A 412 4.43 32.53 -5.10
CA THR A 412 4.45 33.05 -6.48
C THR A 412 5.90 33.18 -6.97
N GLY A 413 6.09 33.48 -8.25
CA GLY A 413 7.43 33.66 -8.82
C GLY A 413 8.09 32.34 -9.26
N LEU A 414 7.28 31.38 -9.70
CA LEU A 414 7.74 30.12 -10.28
C LEU A 414 7.89 30.27 -11.80
N ASP A 415 8.88 29.59 -12.40
CA ASP A 415 9.26 29.82 -13.79
C ASP A 415 8.30 29.15 -14.79
N SER A 416 7.64 28.06 -14.38
CA SER A 416 6.74 27.32 -15.26
C SER A 416 5.54 26.69 -14.54
N PRO A 417 4.43 26.43 -15.26
CA PRO A 417 3.31 25.65 -14.73
C PRO A 417 3.73 24.25 -14.26
N LYS A 418 4.68 23.64 -14.96
CA LYS A 418 5.22 22.32 -14.62
C LYS A 418 5.95 22.34 -13.28
N GLU A 419 6.78 23.36 -13.05
CA GLU A 419 7.47 23.54 -11.76
C GLU A 419 6.48 23.75 -10.61
N ALA A 420 5.43 24.54 -10.83
CA ALA A 420 4.37 24.70 -9.83
C ALA A 420 3.66 23.37 -9.52
N GLN A 421 3.43 22.53 -10.53
CA GLN A 421 2.83 21.20 -10.37
C GLN A 421 3.75 20.26 -9.58
N GLU A 422 5.04 20.22 -9.90
CA GLU A 422 6.04 19.43 -9.18
C GLU A 422 6.17 19.88 -7.73
N LEU A 423 6.28 21.19 -7.48
CA LEU A 423 6.35 21.74 -6.13
C LEU A 423 5.08 21.43 -5.33
N ALA A 424 3.89 21.60 -5.93
CA ALA A 424 2.63 21.29 -5.27
C ALA A 424 2.51 19.79 -4.92
N LEU A 425 2.96 18.91 -5.82
CA LEU A 425 3.00 17.46 -5.57
C LEU A 425 3.92 17.13 -4.38
N VAL A 426 5.15 17.68 -4.36
CA VAL A 426 6.10 17.47 -3.26
C VAL A 426 5.54 18.00 -1.94
N LEU A 427 4.95 19.20 -1.94
CA LEU A 427 4.33 19.80 -0.74
C LEU A 427 3.14 18.97 -0.20
N ARG A 428 2.30 18.39 -1.08
CA ARG A 428 1.18 17.50 -0.68
C ARG A 428 1.66 16.14 -0.20
N SER A 429 2.75 15.65 -0.76
CA SER A 429 3.28 14.31 -0.51
C SER A 429 3.75 14.09 0.93
N GLY A 430 3.86 15.16 1.72
CA GLY A 430 4.26 15.13 3.13
C GLY A 430 5.75 14.81 3.32
N ALA A 431 6.29 15.25 4.46
CA ALA A 431 7.63 14.84 4.87
C ALA A 431 7.63 13.38 5.36
N LEU A 432 8.67 12.65 5.03
CA LEU A 432 8.96 11.37 5.67
C LEU A 432 9.51 11.64 7.08
N ALA A 433 9.14 10.80 8.06
CA ALA A 433 9.69 10.85 9.41
C ALA A 433 11.17 10.42 9.44
N ALA A 434 11.60 9.64 8.47
CA ALA A 434 13.00 9.29 8.27
C ALA A 434 13.26 8.98 6.79
N PRO A 435 14.50 9.20 6.28
CA PRO A 435 14.88 8.81 4.93
C PRO A 435 14.57 7.33 4.66
N ILE A 436 14.16 7.04 3.42
CA ILE A 436 13.90 5.67 2.97
C ILE A 436 14.75 5.36 1.75
N GLU A 437 15.27 4.15 1.69
CA GLU A 437 16.03 3.65 0.55
C GLU A 437 15.32 2.47 -0.08
N ILE A 438 15.28 2.39 -1.41
CA ILE A 438 14.76 1.23 -2.12
C ILE A 438 15.86 0.17 -2.14
N VAL A 439 15.65 -0.92 -1.40
CA VAL A 439 16.60 -2.04 -1.31
C VAL A 439 16.30 -3.13 -2.33
N GLU A 440 15.05 -3.22 -2.78
CA GLU A 440 14.65 -4.15 -3.84
C GLU A 440 13.59 -3.51 -4.74
N GLU A 441 13.73 -3.72 -6.04
CA GLU A 441 12.79 -3.25 -7.07
C GLU A 441 12.49 -4.41 -8.00
N ARG A 442 11.20 -4.74 -8.16
CA ARG A 442 10.72 -5.68 -9.18
C ARG A 442 9.62 -5.03 -9.98
N THR A 443 9.72 -5.10 -11.29
CA THR A 443 8.72 -4.56 -12.21
C THR A 443 8.22 -5.68 -13.10
N VAL A 444 6.90 -5.80 -13.22
CA VAL A 444 6.24 -6.73 -14.13
C VAL A 444 5.48 -5.90 -15.15
N GLY A 445 5.84 -6.03 -16.43
CA GLY A 445 5.15 -5.34 -17.51
C GLY A 445 3.68 -5.81 -17.64
N PRO A 446 2.73 -4.93 -17.99
CA PRO A 446 1.33 -5.31 -18.19
C PRO A 446 1.11 -6.45 -19.20
N SER A 447 1.94 -6.50 -20.26
CA SER A 447 1.89 -7.56 -21.27
C SER A 447 2.24 -8.95 -20.70
N LEU A 448 3.30 -9.03 -19.90
CA LEU A 448 3.69 -10.28 -19.22
C LEU A 448 2.62 -10.76 -18.25
N GLY A 449 1.97 -9.85 -17.51
CA GLY A 449 0.85 -10.18 -16.63
C GLY A 449 -0.33 -10.80 -17.40
N LYS A 450 -0.76 -10.16 -18.49
CA LYS A 450 -1.85 -10.66 -19.35
C LYS A 450 -1.54 -12.03 -19.93
N ASP A 451 -0.31 -12.25 -20.41
CA ASP A 451 0.12 -13.54 -20.94
C ASP A 451 0.16 -14.62 -19.85
N ASN A 452 0.64 -14.28 -18.65
CA ASN A 452 0.63 -15.18 -17.50
C ASN A 452 -0.79 -15.60 -17.09
N ILE A 453 -1.74 -14.65 -17.05
CA ILE A 453 -3.16 -14.95 -16.79
C ILE A 453 -3.69 -15.94 -17.83
N ARG A 454 -3.47 -15.64 -19.12
CA ARG A 454 -3.98 -16.47 -20.21
C ARG A 454 -3.41 -17.89 -20.17
N GLN A 455 -2.10 -18.04 -19.99
CA GLN A 455 -1.44 -19.33 -19.92
C GLN A 455 -1.83 -20.11 -18.65
N GLY A 456 -1.91 -19.43 -17.50
CA GLY A 456 -2.35 -20.03 -16.25
C GLY A 456 -3.78 -20.56 -16.32
N PHE A 457 -4.71 -19.76 -16.84
CA PHE A 457 -6.11 -20.15 -17.01
C PHE A 457 -6.27 -21.31 -18.01
N ASN A 458 -5.57 -21.25 -19.15
CA ASN A 458 -5.54 -22.34 -20.12
C ASN A 458 -5.02 -23.65 -19.51
N SER A 459 -3.97 -23.57 -18.66
CA SER A 459 -3.41 -24.75 -17.98
C SER A 459 -4.41 -25.40 -17.03
N VAL A 460 -5.15 -24.59 -16.25
CA VAL A 460 -6.23 -25.07 -15.38
C VAL A 460 -7.33 -25.75 -16.19
N ILE A 461 -7.82 -25.11 -17.26
CA ILE A 461 -8.91 -25.65 -18.08
C ILE A 461 -8.50 -26.96 -18.74
N ILE A 462 -7.33 -27.00 -19.40
CA ILE A 462 -6.86 -28.19 -20.11
C ILE A 462 -6.67 -29.34 -19.11
N GLY A 463 -5.99 -29.10 -17.99
CA GLY A 463 -5.80 -30.09 -16.94
C GLY A 463 -7.12 -30.61 -16.38
N PHE A 464 -8.07 -29.69 -16.13
CA PHE A 464 -9.40 -30.04 -15.64
C PHE A 464 -10.17 -30.92 -16.64
N ILE A 465 -10.21 -30.56 -17.93
CA ILE A 465 -10.90 -31.36 -18.96
C ILE A 465 -10.30 -32.76 -19.07
N VAL A 466 -8.97 -32.89 -19.08
CA VAL A 466 -8.30 -34.20 -19.14
C VAL A 466 -8.69 -35.08 -17.96
N VAL A 467 -8.71 -34.52 -16.76
CA VAL A 467 -9.15 -35.20 -15.54
C VAL A 467 -10.62 -35.63 -15.63
N LEU A 468 -11.52 -34.75 -16.08
CA LEU A 468 -12.94 -35.08 -16.23
C LEU A 468 -13.16 -36.24 -17.19
N VAL A 469 -12.45 -36.25 -18.33
CA VAL A 469 -12.52 -37.31 -19.33
C VAL A 469 -12.02 -38.63 -18.74
N PHE A 470 -10.87 -38.61 -18.05
CA PHE A 470 -10.32 -39.80 -17.39
C PHE A 470 -11.31 -40.39 -16.38
N MET A 471 -11.86 -39.55 -15.50
CA MET A 471 -12.81 -39.99 -14.47
C MET A 471 -14.09 -40.56 -15.08
N ALA A 472 -14.65 -39.90 -16.11
CA ALA A 472 -15.84 -40.37 -16.80
C ALA A 472 -15.62 -41.72 -17.49
N VAL A 473 -14.45 -41.94 -18.11
CA VAL A 473 -14.12 -43.19 -18.82
C VAL A 473 -13.84 -44.33 -17.83
N TYR A 474 -13.01 -44.08 -16.81
CA TYR A 474 -12.53 -45.13 -15.90
C TYR A 474 -13.57 -45.52 -14.84
N TYR A 475 -14.30 -44.55 -14.28
CA TYR A 475 -15.27 -44.75 -13.18
C TYR A 475 -16.74 -44.62 -13.60
N ARG A 476 -17.02 -44.41 -14.90
CA ARG A 476 -18.38 -44.32 -15.47
C ARG A 476 -19.30 -43.39 -14.67
N VAL A 477 -20.36 -43.93 -14.05
CA VAL A 477 -21.36 -43.14 -13.31
C VAL A 477 -20.77 -42.53 -12.05
N PHE A 478 -19.92 -43.26 -11.32
CA PHE A 478 -19.21 -42.71 -10.17
C PHE A 478 -18.22 -41.62 -10.61
N GLY A 479 -17.62 -41.80 -11.79
CA GLY A 479 -16.81 -40.78 -12.46
C GLY A 479 -17.57 -39.48 -12.72
N LEU A 480 -18.80 -39.56 -13.23
CA LEU A 480 -19.66 -38.39 -13.45
C LEU A 480 -20.04 -37.67 -12.14
N VAL A 481 -20.26 -38.41 -11.05
CA VAL A 481 -20.49 -37.81 -9.73
C VAL A 481 -19.24 -37.10 -9.22
N ALA A 482 -18.06 -37.71 -9.36
CA ALA A 482 -16.80 -37.08 -9.02
C ALA A 482 -16.55 -35.81 -9.85
N ASN A 483 -16.87 -35.84 -11.15
CA ASN A 483 -16.77 -34.69 -12.05
C ASN A 483 -17.65 -33.52 -11.58
N LEU A 484 -18.87 -33.80 -11.15
CA LEU A 484 -19.76 -32.77 -10.58
C LEU A 484 -19.17 -32.20 -9.29
N ALA A 485 -18.68 -33.05 -8.38
CA ALA A 485 -18.05 -32.60 -7.15
C ALA A 485 -16.78 -31.78 -7.40
N LEU A 486 -15.96 -32.18 -8.37
CA LEU A 486 -14.74 -31.46 -8.77
C LEU A 486 -15.07 -30.10 -9.40
N THR A 487 -16.12 -30.02 -10.20
CA THR A 487 -16.61 -28.75 -10.77
C THR A 487 -17.10 -27.83 -9.65
N LEU A 488 -17.91 -28.35 -8.73
CA LEU A 488 -18.36 -27.59 -7.56
C LEU A 488 -17.19 -27.15 -6.68
N ASN A 489 -16.15 -27.98 -6.55
CA ASN A 489 -14.94 -27.63 -5.83
C ASN A 489 -14.27 -26.39 -6.41
N LEU A 490 -14.07 -26.37 -7.74
CA LEU A 490 -13.47 -25.21 -8.43
C LEU A 490 -14.31 -23.94 -8.25
N VAL A 491 -15.64 -24.05 -8.38
CA VAL A 491 -16.58 -22.93 -8.14
C VAL A 491 -16.45 -22.42 -6.70
N LEU A 492 -16.40 -23.30 -5.70
CA LEU A 492 -16.27 -22.91 -4.30
C LEU A 492 -14.91 -22.27 -3.99
N ILE A 493 -13.82 -22.73 -4.62
CA ILE A 493 -12.50 -22.08 -4.49
C ILE A 493 -12.58 -20.64 -4.96
N VAL A 494 -13.11 -20.41 -6.17
CA VAL A 494 -13.26 -19.06 -6.75
C VAL A 494 -14.18 -18.21 -5.89
N ALA A 495 -15.29 -18.76 -5.41
CA ALA A 495 -16.24 -18.07 -4.54
C ALA A 495 -15.61 -17.62 -3.23
N ILE A 496 -14.83 -18.49 -2.56
CA ILE A 496 -14.19 -18.15 -1.28
C ILE A 496 -13.07 -17.15 -1.48
N LEU A 497 -12.25 -17.27 -2.55
CA LEU A 497 -11.23 -16.27 -2.86
C LEU A 497 -11.85 -14.88 -3.10
N SER A 498 -12.99 -14.85 -3.80
CA SER A 498 -13.78 -13.65 -4.05
C SER A 498 -14.38 -13.10 -2.75
N LEU A 499 -14.98 -13.95 -1.90
CA LEU A 499 -15.58 -13.54 -0.64
C LEU A 499 -14.55 -12.98 0.36
N LEU A 500 -13.39 -13.63 0.47
CA LEU A 500 -12.30 -13.20 1.36
C LEU A 500 -11.46 -12.09 0.77
N GLN A 501 -11.71 -11.69 -0.48
CA GLN A 501 -10.92 -10.71 -1.22
C GLN A 501 -9.42 -11.05 -1.15
N ALA A 502 -9.11 -12.33 -1.30
CA ALA A 502 -7.73 -12.84 -1.27
C ALA A 502 -7.08 -12.66 -2.64
N THR A 503 -5.83 -12.18 -2.65
CA THR A 503 -5.07 -11.95 -3.88
C THR A 503 -4.63 -13.27 -4.52
N LEU A 504 -5.08 -13.52 -5.75
CA LEU A 504 -4.61 -14.59 -6.61
C LEU A 504 -3.28 -14.20 -7.27
N THR A 505 -2.28 -15.07 -7.16
CA THR A 505 -0.96 -14.91 -7.77
C THR A 505 -0.70 -16.02 -8.78
N LEU A 506 0.37 -15.93 -9.57
CA LEU A 506 0.75 -17.01 -10.49
C LEU A 506 1.01 -18.34 -9.74
N PRO A 507 1.76 -18.36 -8.60
CA PRO A 507 1.79 -19.54 -7.74
C PRO A 507 0.42 -19.96 -7.21
N GLY A 508 -0.46 -19.00 -6.87
CA GLY A 508 -1.85 -19.29 -6.51
C GLY A 508 -2.60 -20.12 -7.57
N ILE A 509 -2.43 -19.81 -8.85
CA ILE A 509 -3.00 -20.60 -9.96
C ILE A 509 -2.43 -22.03 -9.93
N ALA A 510 -1.12 -22.20 -9.71
CA ALA A 510 -0.52 -23.52 -9.55
C ALA A 510 -1.09 -24.28 -8.34
N GLY A 511 -1.42 -23.58 -7.24
CA GLY A 511 -2.14 -24.14 -6.10
C GLY A 511 -3.53 -24.66 -6.45
N ILE A 512 -4.27 -23.94 -7.31
CA ILE A 512 -5.56 -24.40 -7.86
C ILE A 512 -5.36 -25.66 -8.71
N VAL A 513 -4.38 -25.68 -9.61
CA VAL A 513 -4.06 -26.86 -10.45
C VAL A 513 -3.73 -28.07 -9.58
N LEU A 514 -2.87 -27.89 -8.57
CA LEU A 514 -2.49 -28.95 -7.63
C LEU A 514 -3.72 -29.46 -6.87
N THR A 515 -4.58 -28.55 -6.41
CA THR A 515 -5.82 -28.89 -5.71
C THR A 515 -6.76 -29.69 -6.61
N VAL A 516 -6.91 -29.33 -7.89
CA VAL A 516 -7.74 -30.09 -8.83
C VAL A 516 -7.25 -31.54 -8.92
N GLY A 517 -5.93 -31.77 -8.96
CA GLY A 517 -5.36 -33.11 -8.94
C GLY A 517 -5.67 -33.87 -7.63
N MET A 518 -5.41 -33.24 -6.48
CA MET A 518 -5.65 -33.86 -5.17
C MET A 518 -7.14 -34.10 -4.87
N ALA A 519 -8.03 -33.24 -5.37
CA ALA A 519 -9.47 -33.37 -5.16
C ALA A 519 -10.06 -34.58 -5.87
N VAL A 520 -9.42 -35.05 -6.94
CA VAL A 520 -9.77 -36.30 -7.61
C VAL A 520 -9.36 -37.50 -6.76
N ASP A 521 -8.19 -37.45 -6.12
CA ASP A 521 -7.63 -38.54 -5.32
C ASP A 521 -8.57 -38.96 -4.18
N ALA A 522 -9.17 -38.00 -3.48
CA ALA A 522 -10.17 -38.30 -2.44
C ALA A 522 -11.36 -39.11 -2.99
N ASN A 523 -11.84 -38.77 -4.18
CA ASN A 523 -12.94 -39.51 -4.82
C ASN A 523 -12.48 -40.89 -5.29
N VAL A 524 -11.26 -41.00 -5.83
CA VAL A 524 -10.65 -42.27 -6.24
C VAL A 524 -10.50 -43.23 -5.05
N LEU A 525 -9.99 -42.76 -3.91
CA LEU A 525 -9.85 -43.56 -2.69
C LEU A 525 -11.21 -44.11 -2.21
N ILE A 526 -12.25 -43.28 -2.22
CA ILE A 526 -13.61 -43.73 -1.89
C ILE A 526 -14.07 -44.82 -2.86
N PHE A 527 -13.88 -44.61 -4.17
CA PHE A 527 -14.38 -45.54 -5.18
C PHE A 527 -13.63 -46.87 -5.19
N GLU A 528 -12.32 -46.87 -5.01
CA GLU A 528 -11.54 -48.09 -4.88
C GLU A 528 -11.88 -48.84 -3.59
N ARG A 529 -12.12 -48.13 -2.48
CA ARG A 529 -12.58 -48.80 -1.25
C ARG A 529 -13.96 -49.43 -1.43
N ILE A 530 -14.87 -48.78 -2.16
CA ILE A 530 -16.17 -49.37 -2.52
C ILE A 530 -15.98 -50.62 -3.42
N ARG A 531 -15.09 -50.57 -4.41
CA ARG A 531 -14.76 -51.72 -5.28
C ARG A 531 -14.18 -52.88 -4.47
N GLU A 532 -13.34 -52.61 -3.49
CA GLU A 532 -12.76 -53.62 -2.60
C GLU A 532 -13.84 -54.30 -1.76
N GLU A 533 -14.74 -53.54 -1.14
CA GLU A 533 -15.87 -54.08 -0.36
C GLU A 533 -16.82 -54.93 -1.22
N LEU A 534 -17.04 -54.53 -2.49
CA LEU A 534 -17.81 -55.34 -3.45
C LEU A 534 -17.13 -56.66 -3.78
N ARG A 535 -15.80 -56.68 -3.93
CA ARG A 535 -15.02 -57.89 -4.19
C ARG A 535 -15.05 -58.87 -3.02
N ILE A 536 -15.15 -58.34 -1.79
CA ILE A 536 -15.31 -59.13 -0.56
C ILE A 536 -16.73 -59.74 -0.45
N GLY A 537 -17.67 -59.34 -1.32
CA GLY A 537 -19.02 -59.90 -1.40
C GLY A 537 -20.08 -59.11 -0.65
N ASN A 538 -19.75 -57.90 -0.16
CA ASN A 538 -20.73 -57.05 0.51
C ASN A 538 -21.80 -56.55 -0.46
N SER A 539 -23.03 -56.35 0.06
CA SER A 539 -24.10 -55.77 -0.75
C SER A 539 -23.71 -54.38 -1.26
N PRO A 540 -24.20 -53.92 -2.43
CA PRO A 540 -23.86 -52.61 -2.96
C PRO A 540 -24.10 -51.44 -2.02
N GLN A 541 -25.17 -51.47 -1.23
CA GLN A 541 -25.48 -50.44 -0.25
C GLN A 541 -24.52 -50.47 0.95
N ALA A 542 -24.20 -51.68 1.44
CA ALA A 542 -23.23 -51.86 2.53
C ALA A 542 -21.82 -51.45 2.09
N SER A 543 -21.44 -51.78 0.85
CA SER A 543 -20.14 -51.42 0.27
C SER A 543 -19.98 -49.91 0.12
N ILE A 544 -21.03 -49.18 -0.30
CA ILE A 544 -21.01 -47.71 -0.33
C ILE A 544 -20.82 -47.14 1.08
N GLN A 545 -21.57 -47.62 2.08
CA GLN A 545 -21.45 -47.13 3.44
C GLN A 545 -20.05 -47.40 4.02
N ALA A 546 -19.57 -48.63 3.91
CA ALA A 546 -18.24 -49.03 4.40
C ALA A 546 -17.12 -48.29 3.66
N GLY A 547 -17.27 -48.07 2.35
CA GLY A 547 -16.32 -47.30 1.54
C GLY A 547 -16.14 -45.87 2.05
N TYR A 548 -17.23 -45.13 2.26
CA TYR A 548 -17.16 -43.78 2.81
C TYR A 548 -16.64 -43.74 4.25
N GLU A 549 -17.06 -44.69 5.10
CA GLU A 549 -16.66 -44.73 6.50
C GLU A 549 -15.16 -45.02 6.68
N LYS A 550 -14.61 -45.97 5.90
CA LYS A 550 -13.19 -46.34 5.98
C LYS A 550 -12.28 -45.37 5.22
N ALA A 551 -12.72 -44.81 4.09
CA ALA A 551 -11.92 -43.85 3.34
C ALA A 551 -11.79 -42.49 4.06
N LEU A 552 -12.77 -42.15 4.92
CA LEU A 552 -12.81 -40.88 5.65
C LEU A 552 -11.54 -40.59 6.46
N SER A 553 -11.02 -41.57 7.21
CA SER A 553 -9.80 -41.36 8.02
C SER A 553 -8.59 -41.11 7.13
N THR A 554 -8.42 -41.90 6.07
CA THR A 554 -7.30 -41.78 5.13
C THR A 554 -7.31 -40.43 4.42
N ILE A 555 -8.49 -39.99 3.98
CA ILE A 555 -8.68 -38.69 3.32
C ILE A 555 -8.43 -37.55 4.30
N ALA A 556 -8.91 -37.67 5.54
CA ALA A 556 -8.67 -36.67 6.57
C ALA A 556 -7.17 -36.56 6.89
N ASP A 557 -6.47 -37.68 7.09
CA ASP A 557 -5.05 -37.70 7.44
C ASP A 557 -4.17 -37.06 6.37
N ALA A 558 -4.41 -37.40 5.10
CA ALA A 558 -3.70 -36.82 3.97
C ALA A 558 -3.93 -35.31 3.85
N ASN A 559 -5.20 -34.88 3.86
CA ASN A 559 -5.56 -33.47 3.70
C ASN A 559 -5.18 -32.61 4.91
N ILE A 560 -5.31 -33.11 6.15
CA ILE A 560 -4.92 -32.38 7.36
C ILE A 560 -3.40 -32.15 7.35
N THR A 561 -2.62 -33.14 6.93
CA THR A 561 -1.17 -33.00 6.83
C THR A 561 -0.78 -31.91 5.81
N THR A 562 -1.41 -31.91 4.63
CA THR A 562 -1.20 -30.85 3.63
C THR A 562 -1.72 -29.50 4.13
N LEU A 563 -2.81 -29.46 4.89
CA LEU A 563 -3.36 -28.24 5.48
C LEU A 563 -2.37 -27.65 6.50
N ILE A 564 -1.75 -28.47 7.35
CA ILE A 564 -0.69 -28.02 8.28
C ILE A 564 0.46 -27.37 7.51
N ALA A 565 0.94 -28.00 6.44
CA ALA A 565 1.97 -27.42 5.59
C ALA A 565 1.53 -26.07 4.98
N SER A 566 0.29 -25.99 4.50
CA SER A 566 -0.26 -24.73 3.96
C SER A 566 -0.36 -23.62 5.02
N ILE A 567 -0.70 -23.95 6.27
CA ILE A 567 -0.76 -22.97 7.38
C ILE A 567 0.64 -22.46 7.73
N VAL A 568 1.65 -23.34 7.72
CA VAL A 568 3.06 -22.95 7.91
C VAL A 568 3.49 -22.00 6.79
N LEU A 569 3.18 -22.33 5.53
CA LEU A 569 3.45 -21.46 4.39
C LEU A 569 2.68 -20.13 4.47
N LEU A 570 1.46 -20.12 5.00
CA LEU A 570 0.69 -18.89 5.20
C LEU A 570 1.31 -17.98 6.28
N SER A 571 1.89 -18.59 7.32
CA SER A 571 2.46 -17.88 8.48
C SER A 571 3.85 -17.31 8.19
N PHE A 572 4.68 -18.06 7.47
CA PHE A 572 6.07 -17.70 7.21
C PHE A 572 6.35 -17.30 5.75
N GLY A 573 5.45 -17.62 4.82
CA GLY A 573 5.61 -17.28 3.41
C GLY A 573 5.39 -15.79 3.14
N THR A 574 6.11 -15.27 2.16
CA THR A 574 6.02 -13.88 1.72
C THR A 574 5.46 -13.79 0.31
N GLY A 575 4.72 -12.71 0.04
CA GLY A 575 4.20 -12.36 -1.29
C GLY A 575 3.53 -13.54 -2.03
N PRO A 576 4.07 -14.01 -3.17
CA PRO A 576 3.45 -15.06 -3.97
C PRO A 576 3.28 -16.42 -3.27
N VAL A 577 4.20 -16.80 -2.38
CA VAL A 577 4.12 -18.08 -1.64
C VAL A 577 2.92 -18.09 -0.70
N LYS A 578 2.61 -16.94 -0.10
CA LYS A 578 1.42 -16.77 0.74
C LYS A 578 0.14 -16.93 -0.10
N GLY A 579 0.12 -16.41 -1.33
CA GLY A 579 -0.98 -16.61 -2.27
C GLY A 579 -1.19 -18.09 -2.63
N PHE A 580 -0.11 -18.82 -2.91
CA PHE A 580 -0.16 -20.29 -3.09
C PHE A 580 -0.76 -20.99 -1.87
N ALA A 581 -0.28 -20.65 -0.67
CA ALA A 581 -0.76 -21.23 0.58
C ALA A 581 -2.27 -21.02 0.78
N VAL A 582 -2.78 -19.80 0.54
CA VAL A 582 -4.21 -19.49 0.64
C VAL A 582 -5.04 -20.35 -0.32
N THR A 583 -4.64 -20.40 -1.60
CA THR A 583 -5.37 -21.21 -2.59
C THR A 583 -5.36 -22.70 -2.26
N LEU A 584 -4.24 -23.21 -1.74
CA LEU A 584 -4.08 -24.59 -1.31
C LEU A 584 -4.96 -24.91 -0.09
N SER A 585 -4.96 -24.07 0.95
CA SER A 585 -5.79 -24.27 2.14
C SER A 585 -7.28 -24.27 1.80
N ILE A 586 -7.74 -23.28 1.02
CA ILE A 586 -9.14 -23.18 0.58
C ILE A 586 -9.49 -24.40 -0.27
N GLY A 587 -8.60 -24.77 -1.18
CA GLY A 587 -8.74 -25.92 -2.06
C GLY A 587 -8.91 -27.24 -1.33
N ILE A 588 -8.11 -27.48 -0.29
CA ILE A 588 -8.21 -28.68 0.55
C ILE A 588 -9.53 -28.69 1.32
N MET A 589 -9.93 -27.58 1.94
CA MET A 589 -11.17 -27.50 2.72
C MET A 589 -12.41 -27.73 1.85
N THR A 590 -12.45 -27.09 0.68
CA THR A 590 -13.55 -27.23 -0.29
C THR A 590 -13.57 -28.64 -0.92
N SER A 591 -12.40 -29.22 -1.18
CA SER A 591 -12.26 -30.58 -1.68
C SER A 591 -12.79 -31.60 -0.68
N MET A 592 -12.39 -31.50 0.59
CA MET A 592 -12.91 -32.38 1.65
C MET A 592 -14.43 -32.28 1.76
N PHE A 593 -14.99 -31.07 1.73
CA PHE A 593 -16.44 -30.86 1.76
C PHE A 593 -17.14 -31.51 0.57
N THR A 594 -16.67 -31.24 -0.66
CA THR A 594 -17.30 -31.76 -1.89
C THR A 594 -17.13 -33.28 -2.03
N ALA A 595 -15.98 -33.83 -1.68
CA ALA A 595 -15.71 -35.27 -1.74
C ALA A 595 -16.49 -36.05 -0.66
N ILE A 596 -16.52 -35.57 0.59
CA ILE A 596 -17.13 -36.30 1.71
C ILE A 596 -18.66 -36.09 1.76
N PHE A 597 -19.12 -34.85 1.65
CA PHE A 597 -20.54 -34.51 1.76
C PHE A 597 -21.21 -34.52 0.39
N GLY A 598 -20.61 -33.86 -0.60
CA GLY A 598 -21.19 -33.70 -1.93
C GLY A 598 -21.40 -35.04 -2.65
N THR A 599 -20.33 -35.80 -2.88
CA THR A 599 -20.44 -37.08 -3.62
C THR A 599 -21.33 -38.08 -2.89
N ARG A 600 -21.26 -38.15 -1.55
CA ARG A 600 -22.08 -39.05 -0.75
C ARG A 600 -23.57 -38.71 -0.86
N ALA A 601 -23.92 -37.43 -0.86
CA ALA A 601 -25.30 -36.98 -1.06
C ALA A 601 -25.82 -37.39 -2.44
N ILE A 602 -25.02 -37.15 -3.50
CA ILE A 602 -25.42 -37.47 -4.88
C ILE A 602 -25.52 -38.99 -5.09
N ILE A 603 -24.53 -39.78 -4.64
CA ILE A 603 -24.56 -41.24 -4.74
C ILE A 603 -25.75 -41.82 -3.97
N ASN A 604 -26.06 -41.27 -2.80
CA ASN A 604 -27.21 -41.72 -2.04
C ASN A 604 -28.55 -41.31 -2.70
N LEU A 605 -28.60 -40.18 -3.39
CA LEU A 605 -29.77 -39.80 -4.19
C LEU A 605 -29.99 -40.77 -5.36
N ILE A 606 -28.91 -41.19 -6.03
CA ILE A 606 -28.97 -42.09 -7.20
C ILE A 606 -29.27 -43.54 -6.78
N TYR A 607 -28.64 -44.02 -5.70
CA TYR A 607 -28.68 -45.44 -5.31
C TYR A 607 -29.48 -45.74 -4.05
N GLY A 608 -29.76 -44.76 -3.17
CA GLY A 608 -30.36 -44.95 -1.83
C GLY A 608 -31.80 -45.46 -1.78
N GLY A 609 -32.49 -45.52 -2.93
CA GLY A 609 -33.87 -46.01 -3.04
C GLY A 609 -34.05 -47.39 -3.69
N ARG A 610 -33.01 -48.01 -4.28
CA ARG A 610 -33.14 -49.24 -5.06
C ARG A 610 -32.83 -50.49 -4.23
N ARG A 611 -33.85 -51.31 -3.93
CA ARG A 611 -33.75 -52.57 -3.16
C ARG A 611 -32.92 -53.67 -3.84
N ARG A 612 -32.73 -53.61 -5.16
CA ARG A 612 -31.88 -54.53 -5.94
C ARG A 612 -31.02 -53.73 -6.91
N VAL A 613 -29.87 -53.27 -6.45
CA VAL A 613 -28.80 -52.84 -7.36
C VAL A 613 -28.03 -54.11 -7.72
N ALA A 614 -28.22 -54.66 -8.91
CA ALA A 614 -27.57 -55.92 -9.30
C ALA A 614 -26.08 -55.74 -9.63
N LYS A 615 -25.68 -54.54 -10.10
CA LYS A 615 -24.29 -54.15 -10.39
C LYS A 615 -24.12 -52.64 -10.17
N LEU A 616 -23.04 -52.24 -9.53
CA LEU A 616 -22.60 -50.84 -9.52
C LEU A 616 -21.81 -50.59 -10.82
N MET A 617 -22.16 -49.53 -11.54
CA MET A 617 -21.36 -49.06 -12.68
C MET A 617 -20.23 -48.16 -12.15
N ILE A 618 -19.30 -48.78 -11.44
CA ILE A 618 -18.12 -48.14 -10.85
C ILE A 618 -16.86 -48.53 -11.59
#